data_AF-A0A132AK69-F1
#
_entry.id   AF-A0A132AK69-F1
#
_cell.length_a   1.000
_cell.length_b   1.000
_cell.length_c   1.000
_cell.angle_alpha   90.00
_cell.angle_beta   90.00
_cell.angle_gamma   90.00
#
_symmetry.space_group_name_H-M   'P 1'
#
loop_
_entity.id
_entity.type
_entity.pdbx_description
1 polymer ?
#
loop_
_entity_poly.entity_id
_entity_poly.type
_entity_poly.pdbx_seq_one_letter_code
_entity_poly.pdbx_strand_id
1 'polypeptide(L)'
;HFRGNQELKPIAVENNFDFNFQDFRRFSEKLIILPGDQITVECTYDTKKLNRPIFGGLSTQEEMCMVFMLYYPRMKGIRTCLSGLTPETVMKLSNIYSVQSLDENDMNPIILEPSLYANMSLSHYVLEKNDWQLNSSITENELIHLIRYAPQKAQCFWRKIEGIDGIEGMNEIVELISYPRSLQSYRSKSSKCK
;
A
#
# COMPACT_ATOMS: atom_id res chain seq x y z
N HIS A 1 -7.45 -10.45 -5.22
CA HIS A 1 -7.37 -10.97 -3.83
C HIS A 1 -6.82 -12.37 -3.90
N PHE A 2 -6.15 -12.80 -2.84
CA PHE A 2 -5.39 -14.03 -2.81
C PHE A 2 -5.85 -14.92 -1.68
N ARG A 3 -5.88 -16.23 -1.92
CA ARG A 3 -6.09 -17.24 -0.89
C ARG A 3 -4.84 -18.10 -0.83
N GLY A 4 -4.05 -17.90 0.23
CA GLY A 4 -2.67 -18.37 0.24
C GLY A 4 -1.91 -17.81 -0.97
N ASN A 5 -1.42 -18.71 -1.81
CA ASN A 5 -0.61 -18.38 -2.97
C ASN A 5 -1.38 -18.31 -4.30
N GLN A 6 -2.71 -18.42 -4.27
CA GLN A 6 -3.53 -18.41 -5.48
C GLN A 6 -4.25 -17.07 -5.64
N GLU A 7 -4.10 -16.45 -6.82
CA GLU A 7 -4.93 -15.31 -7.19
C GLU A 7 -6.34 -15.77 -7.56
N LEU A 8 -7.33 -15.25 -6.86
CA LEU A 8 -8.74 -15.47 -7.15
C LEU A 8 -9.26 -14.38 -8.10
N LYS A 9 -10.49 -14.56 -8.62
CA LYS A 9 -11.14 -13.56 -9.50
C LYS A 9 -10.96 -12.15 -8.92
N PRO A 10 -10.44 -11.18 -9.69
CA PRO A 10 -10.32 -9.80 -9.23
C PRO A 10 -11.64 -9.30 -8.67
N ILE A 11 -11.58 -8.61 -7.52
CA ILE A 11 -12.79 -8.08 -6.86
C ILE A 11 -13.40 -7.01 -7.77
N ALA A 12 -12.58 -6.02 -8.14
CA ALA A 12 -12.92 -4.98 -9.08
C ALA A 12 -11.69 -4.67 -9.94
N VAL A 13 -11.91 -4.28 -11.19
CA VAL A 13 -10.89 -3.76 -12.10
C VAL A 13 -11.49 -2.51 -12.76
N GLU A 14 -10.78 -1.40 -12.69
CA GLU A 14 -11.11 -0.18 -13.41
C GLU A 14 -9.86 0.29 -14.16
N ASN A 15 -9.90 0.19 -15.48
CA ASN A 15 -8.77 0.57 -16.34
C ASN A 15 -8.88 2.02 -16.84
N ASN A 16 -10.05 2.65 -16.70
CA ASN A 16 -10.34 4.02 -17.10
C ASN A 16 -10.83 4.81 -15.88
N PHE A 17 -10.07 4.76 -14.79
CA PHE A 17 -10.39 5.48 -13.57
C PHE A 17 -10.32 7.00 -13.82
N ASP A 18 -11.33 7.74 -13.35
CA ASP A 18 -11.35 9.20 -13.35
C ASP A 18 -11.57 9.68 -11.92
N PHE A 19 -10.62 10.46 -11.39
CA PHE A 19 -10.72 11.03 -10.05
C PHE A 19 -11.99 11.89 -9.87
N ASN A 20 -12.52 12.49 -10.93
CA ASN A 20 -13.74 13.28 -10.89
C ASN A 20 -15.02 12.43 -10.87
N PHE A 21 -14.90 11.11 -11.07
CA PHE A 21 -16.02 10.19 -11.09
C PHE A 21 -15.74 8.97 -10.20
N GLN A 22 -16.15 9.08 -8.94
CA GLN A 22 -15.99 8.04 -7.93
C GLN A 22 -17.38 7.50 -7.52
N ASP A 23 -17.66 6.24 -7.85
CA ASP A 23 -18.97 5.61 -7.57
C ASP A 23 -18.80 4.17 -7.04
N PHE A 24 -19.82 3.70 -6.33
CA PHE A 24 -19.93 2.32 -5.88
C PHE A 24 -20.41 1.41 -7.01
N ARG A 25 -19.58 0.43 -7.36
CA ARG A 25 -19.99 -0.62 -8.30
C ARG A 25 -20.55 -1.81 -7.58
N ARG A 26 -21.77 -2.21 -7.96
CA ARG A 26 -22.37 -3.46 -7.52
C ARG A 26 -21.76 -4.63 -8.28
N PHE A 27 -21.40 -5.69 -7.57
CA PHE A 27 -20.97 -6.93 -8.18
C PHE A 27 -22.18 -7.68 -8.77
N SER A 28 -22.04 -8.20 -9.99
CA SER A 28 -23.06 -9.04 -10.63
C SER A 28 -23.24 -10.39 -9.95
N GLU A 29 -22.20 -10.86 -9.25
CA GLU A 29 -22.17 -12.12 -8.53
C GLU A 29 -21.72 -11.87 -7.08
N LYS A 30 -22.22 -12.69 -6.15
CA LYS A 30 -21.76 -12.65 -4.76
C LYS A 30 -20.28 -13.04 -4.68
N LEU A 31 -19.46 -12.15 -4.11
CA LEU A 31 -18.06 -12.41 -3.80
C LEU A 31 -17.91 -12.75 -2.31
N ILE A 32 -17.16 -13.81 -1.99
CA ILE A 32 -16.93 -14.27 -0.62
C ILE A 32 -15.44 -14.17 -0.30
N ILE A 33 -15.10 -13.29 0.64
CA ILE A 33 -13.77 -13.15 1.22
C ILE A 33 -13.76 -13.94 2.53
N LEU A 34 -12.77 -14.80 2.73
CA LEU A 34 -12.62 -15.63 3.91
C LEU A 34 -11.48 -15.13 4.81
N PRO A 35 -11.50 -15.42 6.12
CA PRO A 35 -10.35 -15.19 6.98
C PRO A 35 -9.08 -15.84 6.40
N GLY A 36 -7.97 -15.10 6.40
CA GLY A 36 -6.71 -15.50 5.78
C GLY A 36 -6.56 -15.14 4.31
N ASP A 37 -7.60 -14.61 3.64
CA ASP A 37 -7.45 -14.03 2.32
C ASP A 37 -6.70 -12.69 2.38
N GLN A 38 -5.79 -12.47 1.45
CA GLN A 38 -5.11 -11.19 1.27
C GLN A 38 -5.84 -10.35 0.22
N ILE A 39 -6.30 -9.17 0.64
CA ILE A 39 -6.84 -8.16 -0.28
C ILE A 39 -5.68 -7.25 -0.71
N THR A 40 -5.44 -7.21 -2.01
CA THR A 40 -4.40 -6.36 -2.62
C THR A 40 -5.09 -5.35 -3.52
N VAL A 41 -4.73 -4.08 -3.34
CA VAL A 41 -5.16 -2.98 -4.18
C VAL A 41 -3.95 -2.52 -4.99
N GLU A 42 -4.12 -2.36 -6.30
CA GLU A 42 -3.08 -1.87 -7.19
C GLU A 42 -3.61 -0.64 -7.93
N CYS A 43 -2.83 0.43 -7.91
CA CYS A 43 -3.10 1.68 -8.60
C CYS A 43 -1.93 1.99 -9.52
N THR A 44 -2.24 2.46 -10.73
CA THR A 44 -1.23 2.92 -11.70
C THR A 44 -1.38 4.43 -11.86
N TYR A 45 -0.26 5.14 -11.76
CA TYR A 45 -0.22 6.60 -11.83
C TYR A 45 0.57 7.06 -13.06
N ASP A 46 0.19 8.18 -13.66
CA ASP A 46 0.99 8.86 -14.68
C ASP A 46 1.66 10.10 -14.07
N THR A 47 2.95 9.94 -13.73
CA THR A 47 3.76 11.00 -13.13
C THR A 47 4.68 11.70 -14.14
N LYS A 48 4.52 11.48 -15.45
CA LYS A 48 5.45 12.00 -16.49
C LYS A 48 5.60 13.52 -16.53
N LYS A 49 4.62 14.25 -16.02
CA LYS A 49 4.61 15.72 -15.98
C LYS A 49 5.28 16.29 -14.72
N LEU A 50 5.71 15.44 -13.81
CA LEU A 50 6.25 15.82 -12.52
C LEU A 50 7.78 15.73 -12.54
N ASN A 51 8.42 16.71 -11.93
CA ASN A 51 9.88 16.77 -11.82
C ASN A 51 10.38 16.32 -10.44
N ARG A 52 9.47 15.82 -9.59
CA ARG A 52 9.77 15.35 -8.23
C ARG A 52 8.89 14.14 -7.89
N PRO A 53 9.30 13.30 -6.93
CA PRO A 53 8.44 12.25 -6.39
C PRO A 53 7.17 12.82 -5.76
N ILE A 54 6.11 12.01 -5.75
CA ILE A 54 4.89 12.26 -4.98
C ILE A 54 4.71 11.12 -3.99
N PHE A 55 4.28 11.48 -2.78
CA PHE A 55 3.95 10.52 -1.73
C PHE A 55 2.47 10.28 -1.61
N GLY A 56 2.17 9.15 -0.96
CA GLY A 56 0.83 8.88 -0.46
C GLY A 56 0.45 9.85 0.65
N GLY A 57 -0.71 10.48 0.57
CA GLY A 57 -1.17 11.41 1.60
C GLY A 57 -2.55 12.00 1.31
N LEU A 58 -2.99 12.96 2.13
CA LEU A 58 -4.36 13.52 2.09
C LEU A 58 -4.46 14.83 1.31
N SER A 59 -3.33 15.43 0.94
CA SER A 59 -3.24 16.70 0.22
C SER A 59 -3.58 16.54 -1.26
N THR A 60 -3.93 17.65 -1.92
CA THR A 60 -4.08 17.71 -3.39
C THR A 60 -2.75 17.63 -4.15
N GLN A 61 -1.63 17.74 -3.44
CA GLN A 61 -0.28 17.54 -4.00
C GLN A 61 0.26 16.13 -3.77
N GLU A 62 -0.52 15.27 -3.11
CA GLU A 62 -0.21 13.89 -2.75
C GLU A 62 -1.14 12.94 -3.52
N GLU A 63 -0.79 11.67 -3.58
CA GLU A 63 -1.59 10.63 -4.23
C GLU A 63 -2.26 9.71 -3.19
N MET A 64 -3.32 9.01 -3.59
CA MET A 64 -3.98 8.01 -2.74
C MET A 64 -4.27 6.73 -3.54
N CYS A 65 -3.90 5.57 -2.99
CA CYS A 65 -4.36 4.26 -3.48
C CYS A 65 -5.31 3.64 -2.46
N MET A 66 -6.61 3.75 -2.70
CA MET A 66 -7.61 3.24 -1.75
C MET A 66 -8.87 2.74 -2.45
N VAL A 67 -9.57 1.83 -1.78
CA VAL A 67 -10.87 1.32 -2.22
C VAL A 67 -11.81 1.27 -1.03
N PHE A 68 -13.07 1.67 -1.24
CA PHE A 68 -14.13 1.49 -0.27
C PHE A 68 -14.89 0.20 -0.57
N MET A 69 -14.85 -0.75 0.38
CA MET A 69 -15.57 -2.01 0.24
C MET A 69 -16.82 -2.00 1.13
N LEU A 70 -17.98 -2.22 0.51
CA LEU A 70 -19.22 -2.50 1.20
C LEU A 70 -19.40 -4.02 1.30
N TYR A 71 -19.56 -4.54 2.50
CA TYR A 71 -19.63 -5.97 2.75
C TYR A 71 -20.63 -6.33 3.85
N TYR A 72 -21.04 -7.60 3.87
CA TYR A 72 -21.86 -8.18 4.92
C TYR A 72 -21.48 -9.67 5.14
N PRO A 73 -21.67 -10.21 6.37
CA PRO A 73 -22.11 -9.53 7.58
C PRO A 73 -21.06 -8.55 8.11
N ARG A 74 -21.50 -7.58 8.93
CA ARG A 74 -20.60 -6.59 9.54
C ARG A 74 -19.56 -7.29 10.42
N MET A 75 -18.29 -7.10 10.11
CA MET A 75 -17.18 -7.51 10.97
C MET A 75 -17.12 -6.55 12.17
N LYS A 76 -16.94 -7.09 13.37
CA LYS A 76 -16.75 -6.27 14.57
C LYS A 76 -15.37 -5.62 14.51
N GLY A 77 -15.29 -4.34 14.86
CA GLY A 77 -14.01 -3.66 15.03
C GLY A 77 -13.40 -3.08 13.75
N ILE A 78 -13.28 -3.82 12.65
CA ILE A 78 -12.52 -3.38 11.46
C ILE A 78 -13.15 -2.14 10.81
N ARG A 79 -12.35 -1.08 10.64
CA ARG A 79 -12.72 0.13 9.87
C ARG A 79 -11.88 0.31 8.62
N THR A 80 -10.56 0.31 8.78
CA THR A 80 -9.62 0.66 7.72
C THR A 80 -8.37 -0.19 7.87
N CYS A 81 -7.85 -0.66 6.74
CA CYS A 81 -6.54 -1.28 6.64
C CYS A 81 -5.73 -0.53 5.59
N LEU A 82 -4.46 -0.30 5.87
CA LEU A 82 -3.48 0.33 4.99
C LEU A 82 -2.19 -0.49 5.02
N SER A 83 -1.37 -0.34 3.98
CA SER A 83 -0.01 -0.84 3.97
C SER A 83 0.94 0.15 3.30
N GLY A 84 2.20 0.15 3.71
CA GLY A 84 3.24 0.97 3.13
C GLY A 84 4.60 0.29 3.21
N LEU A 85 5.56 0.73 2.39
CA LEU A 85 6.93 0.23 2.44
C LEU A 85 7.54 0.46 3.83
N THR A 86 8.31 -0.51 4.32
CA THR A 86 9.02 -0.32 5.59
C THR A 86 10.14 0.73 5.45
N PRO A 87 10.51 1.45 6.52
CA PRO A 87 11.63 2.40 6.51
C PRO A 87 12.92 1.78 5.96
N GLU A 88 13.22 0.52 6.28
CA GLU A 88 14.41 -0.17 5.79
C GLU A 88 14.40 -0.40 4.28
N THR A 89 13.21 -0.62 3.71
CA THR A 89 13.07 -0.73 2.26
C THR A 89 13.33 0.62 1.61
N VAL A 90 12.72 1.69 2.15
CA VAL A 90 12.92 3.06 1.65
C VAL A 90 14.39 3.45 1.74
N MET A 91 15.05 3.19 2.87
CA MET A 91 16.47 3.43 3.09
C MET A 91 17.36 2.79 2.00
N LYS A 92 17.14 1.51 1.71
CA LYS A 92 17.88 0.78 0.68
C LYS A 92 17.67 1.39 -0.71
N LEU A 93 16.43 1.78 -1.04
CA LEU A 93 16.10 2.40 -2.32
C LEU A 93 16.66 3.81 -2.46
N SER A 94 16.83 4.53 -1.35
CA SER A 94 17.27 5.93 -1.32
C SER A 94 18.75 6.11 -0.94
N ASN A 95 19.52 5.02 -0.85
CA ASN A 95 20.94 4.97 -0.43
C ASN A 95 21.20 5.59 0.97
N ILE A 96 20.23 5.48 1.88
CA ILE A 96 20.41 5.80 3.30
C ILE A 96 20.84 4.52 4.02
N TYR A 97 21.90 4.59 4.82
CA TYR A 97 22.46 3.41 5.48
C TYR A 97 22.35 3.46 7.01
N SER A 98 21.93 4.59 7.60
CA SER A 98 21.62 4.66 9.04
C SER A 98 20.53 5.68 9.37
N VAL A 99 19.63 5.30 10.27
CA VAL A 99 18.55 6.12 10.82
C VAL A 99 18.47 5.91 12.33
N GLN A 100 17.73 6.76 13.04
CA GLN A 100 17.44 6.58 14.47
C GLN A 100 16.80 5.22 14.73
N SER A 101 16.86 4.74 15.98
CA SER A 101 16.20 3.49 16.37
C SER A 101 14.73 3.52 15.96
N LEU A 102 14.34 2.53 15.15
CA LEU A 102 12.96 2.35 14.72
C LEU A 102 12.15 1.82 15.90
N ASP A 103 11.15 2.60 16.34
CA ASP A 103 10.03 2.04 17.11
C ASP A 103 9.12 1.26 16.15
N GLU A 104 8.34 0.31 16.67
CA GLU A 104 7.39 -0.48 15.87
C GLU A 104 6.44 0.41 15.08
N ASN A 105 6.16 1.63 15.56
CA ASN A 105 5.26 2.59 14.92
C ASN A 105 5.94 3.64 14.05
N ASP A 106 7.27 3.73 14.05
CA ASP A 106 8.01 4.77 13.31
C ASP A 106 8.17 4.40 11.84
N MET A 107 7.31 4.96 10.99
CA MET A 107 7.38 4.83 9.53
C MET A 107 8.22 5.93 8.86
N ASN A 108 8.71 6.91 9.63
CA ASN A 108 9.37 8.09 9.10
C ASN A 108 10.54 8.54 10.00
N PRO A 109 11.58 7.71 10.11
CA PRO A 109 12.66 7.94 11.04
C PRO A 109 13.55 9.11 10.62
N ILE A 110 14.30 9.64 11.57
CA ILE A 110 15.36 10.63 11.33
C ILE A 110 16.62 9.94 10.81
N ILE A 111 17.24 10.52 9.78
CA ILE A 111 18.49 10.06 9.17
C ILE A 111 19.65 10.37 10.12
N LEU A 112 20.50 9.35 10.33
CA LEU A 112 21.79 9.51 11.00
C LEU A 112 22.93 9.57 9.98
N GLU A 113 22.86 8.74 8.93
CA GLU A 113 23.88 8.72 7.88
C GLU A 113 23.28 8.52 6.47
N PRO A 114 23.85 9.17 5.44
CA PRO A 114 25.09 9.97 5.47
C PRO A 114 24.94 11.32 6.19
N SER A 115 26.01 11.76 6.86
CA SER A 115 26.05 13.03 7.61
C SER A 115 25.55 14.26 6.84
N LEU A 116 25.68 14.27 5.51
CA LEU A 116 25.12 15.30 4.63
C LEU A 116 23.60 15.49 4.80
N TYR A 117 22.87 14.42 5.11
CA TYR A 117 21.41 14.41 5.28
C TYR A 117 20.99 14.13 6.73
N ALA A 118 21.92 14.19 7.69
CA ALA A 118 21.63 13.93 9.09
C ALA A 118 20.60 14.94 9.64
N ASN A 119 19.77 14.47 10.58
CA ASN A 119 18.67 15.22 11.20
C ASN A 119 17.49 15.57 10.27
N MET A 120 17.50 15.12 9.01
CA MET A 120 16.31 15.14 8.16
C MET A 120 15.45 13.90 8.43
N SER A 121 14.13 14.02 8.28
CA SER A 121 13.28 12.83 8.21
C SER A 121 13.51 12.10 6.88
N LEU A 122 13.37 10.78 6.90
CA LEU A 122 13.53 9.94 5.71
C LEU A 122 12.59 10.39 4.58
N SER A 123 11.33 10.68 4.90
CA SER A 123 10.34 11.22 3.96
C SER A 123 10.80 12.52 3.29
N HIS A 124 11.31 13.48 4.09
CA HIS A 124 11.72 14.78 3.58
C HIS A 124 12.93 14.65 2.65
N TYR A 125 13.92 13.84 3.03
CA TYR A 125 15.06 13.55 2.14
C TYR A 125 14.60 12.95 0.80
N VAL A 126 13.72 11.95 0.84
CA VAL A 126 13.22 11.27 -0.37
C VAL A 126 12.42 12.23 -1.27
N LEU A 127 11.68 13.19 -0.71
CA LEU A 127 10.95 14.21 -1.48
C LEU A 127 11.84 15.28 -2.12
N GLU A 128 12.87 15.73 -1.41
CA GLU A 128 13.81 16.75 -1.90
C GLU A 128 14.88 16.16 -2.82
N LYS A 129 15.09 14.84 -2.76
CA LYS A 129 16.00 14.11 -3.64
C LYS A 129 15.57 14.32 -5.10
N ASN A 130 16.43 15.00 -5.86
CA ASN A 130 16.23 15.33 -7.27
C ASN A 130 17.00 14.39 -8.21
N ASP A 131 17.96 13.64 -7.69
CA ASP A 131 18.76 12.65 -8.37
C ASP A 131 18.18 11.24 -8.18
N TRP A 132 16.89 11.07 -8.46
CA TRP A 132 16.33 9.74 -8.79
C TRP A 132 16.85 9.27 -10.16
N GLN A 133 18.14 9.46 -10.42
CA GLN A 133 18.84 8.63 -11.36
C GLN A 133 18.87 7.27 -10.67
N LEU A 134 17.89 6.44 -11.02
CA LEU A 134 18.08 5.01 -11.05
C LEU A 134 19.49 4.82 -11.60
N ASN A 135 20.44 4.42 -10.76
CA ASN A 135 21.79 4.11 -11.23
C ASN A 135 21.61 3.30 -12.51
N SER A 136 22.40 3.53 -13.55
CA SER A 136 22.25 2.92 -14.89
C SER A 136 22.13 1.38 -14.93
N SER A 137 22.15 0.73 -13.77
CA SER A 137 21.93 -0.67 -13.47
C SER A 137 20.48 -1.08 -13.13
N ILE A 138 19.56 -0.18 -12.74
CA ILE A 138 18.17 -0.55 -12.39
C ILE A 138 17.17 0.17 -13.32
N THR A 139 16.34 -0.59 -14.01
CA THR A 139 15.26 -0.07 -14.86
C THR A 139 14.02 0.28 -14.05
N GLU A 140 13.13 1.12 -14.60
CA GLU A 140 11.83 1.43 -13.98
C GLU A 140 11.03 0.16 -13.65
N ASN A 141 11.02 -0.82 -14.55
CA ASN A 141 10.35 -2.11 -14.35
C ASN A 141 10.95 -2.91 -13.18
N GLU A 142 12.27 -2.88 -13.02
CA GLU A 142 12.94 -3.53 -11.88
C GLU A 142 12.61 -2.81 -10.58
N LEU A 143 12.57 -1.47 -10.57
CA LEU A 143 12.16 -0.72 -9.39
C LEU A 143 10.69 -1.02 -9.01
N ILE A 144 9.77 -1.01 -9.98
CA ILE A 144 8.37 -1.38 -9.76
C ILE A 144 8.28 -2.79 -9.19
N HIS A 145 9.03 -3.74 -9.76
CA HIS A 145 9.07 -5.11 -9.27
C HIS A 145 9.60 -5.18 -7.82
N LEU A 146 10.70 -4.50 -7.52
CA LEU A 146 11.27 -4.47 -6.17
C LEU A 146 10.28 -3.90 -5.16
N ILE A 147 9.64 -2.76 -5.47
CA ILE A 147 8.64 -2.12 -4.59
C ILE A 147 7.42 -3.02 -4.40
N ARG A 148 6.93 -3.65 -5.48
CA ARG A 148 5.77 -4.55 -5.43
C ARG A 148 6.01 -5.73 -4.48
N TYR A 149 7.19 -6.35 -4.54
CA TYR A 149 7.51 -7.57 -3.77
C TYR A 149 8.30 -7.31 -2.48
N ALA A 150 8.59 -6.04 -2.17
CA ALA A 150 9.23 -5.66 -0.92
C ALA A 150 8.30 -5.89 0.27
N PRO A 151 8.87 -6.08 1.47
CA PRO A 151 8.09 -6.06 2.70
C PRO A 151 7.34 -4.73 2.86
N GLN A 152 6.07 -4.84 3.22
CA GLN A 152 5.22 -3.72 3.57
C GLN A 152 4.70 -3.92 4.98
N LYS A 153 4.68 -2.85 5.75
CA LYS A 153 4.00 -2.85 7.05
C LYS A 153 2.52 -2.63 6.80
N ALA A 154 1.70 -3.63 7.11
CA ALA A 154 0.24 -3.51 7.12
C ALA A 154 -0.23 -3.04 8.50
N GLN A 155 -1.18 -2.13 8.52
CA GLN A 155 -1.81 -1.58 9.72
C GLN A 155 -3.32 -1.62 9.54
N CYS A 156 -4.03 -2.32 10.43
CA CYS A 156 -5.49 -2.32 10.48
C CYS A 156 -5.98 -1.69 11.77
N PHE A 157 -6.88 -0.71 11.64
CA PHE A 157 -7.51 -0.04 12.76
C PHE A 157 -8.82 -0.74 13.13
N TRP A 158 -8.92 -1.19 14.38
CA TRP A 158 -10.13 -1.78 14.92
C TRP A 158 -10.67 -1.09 16.16
N ARG A 159 -11.99 -0.93 16.22
CA ARG A 159 -12.70 -0.43 17.40
C ARG A 159 -12.82 -1.53 18.45
N LYS A 160 -12.26 -1.31 19.64
CA LYS A 160 -12.59 -2.13 20.83
C LYS A 160 -14.04 -1.82 21.23
N ILE A 161 -14.93 -2.81 21.18
CA ILE A 161 -16.28 -2.69 21.73
C ILE A 161 -16.27 -3.40 23.08
N GLU A 162 -15.92 -2.68 24.14
CA GLU A 162 -16.17 -3.11 25.51
C GLU A 162 -17.14 -2.12 26.18
N GLY A 163 -18.01 -2.64 27.05
CA GLY A 163 -19.27 -2.04 27.46
C GLY A 163 -19.21 -0.65 28.11
N ILE A 164 -20.37 0.03 28.00
CA ILE A 164 -20.93 1.16 28.76
C ILE A 164 -20.11 2.46 28.93
N ASP A 165 -18.78 2.47 28.87
CA ASP A 165 -18.01 3.68 29.24
C ASP A 165 -17.43 4.48 28.06
N GLY A 166 -17.84 4.20 26.82
CA GLY A 166 -17.69 5.16 25.71
C GLY A 166 -16.25 5.50 25.28
N ILE A 167 -15.22 4.86 25.82
CA ILE A 167 -13.83 5.13 25.43
C ILE A 167 -13.53 4.39 24.11
N GLU A 168 -13.36 5.15 23.03
CA GLU A 168 -12.90 4.63 21.75
C GLU A 168 -11.41 4.23 21.84
N GLY A 169 -11.14 2.93 21.87
CA GLY A 169 -9.79 2.39 21.68
C GLY A 169 -9.60 1.87 20.27
N MET A 170 -8.55 2.32 19.59
CA MET A 170 -8.03 1.68 18.39
C MET A 170 -6.90 0.76 18.83
N ASN A 171 -6.98 -0.55 18.56
CA ASN A 171 -5.73 -1.31 18.52
C ASN A 171 -5.30 -1.49 17.07
N GLU A 172 -4.01 -1.73 16.91
CA GLU A 172 -3.32 -1.82 15.64
C GLU A 172 -2.89 -3.27 15.47
N ILE A 173 -3.25 -3.88 14.35
CA ILE A 173 -2.63 -5.14 13.93
C ILE A 173 -1.55 -4.76 12.95
N VAL A 174 -0.31 -4.99 13.35
CA VAL A 174 0.87 -4.79 12.53
C VAL A 174 1.35 -6.14 12.03
N GLU A 175 1.48 -6.27 10.72
CA GLU A 175 2.08 -7.44 10.09
C GLU A 175 2.97 -7.03 8.92
N LEU A 176 4.08 -7.75 8.73
CA LEU A 176 4.89 -7.60 7.53
C LEU A 176 4.28 -8.47 6.43
N ILE A 177 3.73 -7.83 5.41
CA ILE A 177 3.14 -8.47 4.24
C ILE A 177 3.98 -8.17 3.00
N SER A 178 3.74 -8.90 1.91
CA SER A 178 4.27 -8.55 0.59
C SER A 178 3.29 -9.00 -0.49
N TYR A 179 3.51 -8.58 -1.74
CA TYR A 179 2.77 -9.14 -2.86
C TYR A 179 3.08 -10.65 -2.98
N PRO A 180 2.06 -11.54 -3.10
CA PRO A 180 2.29 -12.99 -3.17
C PRO A 180 3.22 -13.39 -4.33
N ARG A 181 4.31 -14.12 -4.01
CA ARG A 181 5.40 -14.42 -4.95
C ARG A 181 5.12 -15.58 -5.92
N SER A 182 4.34 -16.57 -5.53
CA SER A 182 4.06 -17.74 -6.39
C SER A 182 2.73 -17.57 -7.13
N LEU A 183 2.75 -16.79 -8.21
CA LEU A 183 1.57 -16.49 -9.01
C LEU A 183 1.12 -17.69 -9.84
N GLN A 184 -0.02 -18.28 -9.48
CA GLN A 184 -0.98 -18.70 -10.50
C GLN A 184 -1.92 -17.51 -10.74
N SER A 185 -1.57 -16.66 -11.72
CA SER A 185 -2.40 -15.51 -12.09
C SER A 185 -3.79 -15.96 -12.46
N TYR A 186 -4.78 -15.18 -12.08
CA TYR A 186 -6.16 -15.47 -12.46
C TYR A 186 -6.29 -15.47 -13.99
N ARG A 187 -6.67 -16.61 -14.56
CA ARG A 187 -7.07 -16.71 -15.97
C ARG A 187 -8.57 -16.57 -16.04
N SER A 188 -9.04 -15.54 -16.74
CA SER A 188 -10.48 -15.41 -17.01
C SER A 188 -10.95 -16.65 -17.77
N LYS A 189 -12.10 -17.19 -17.37
CA LYS A 189 -12.80 -18.15 -18.22
C LYS A 189 -13.28 -17.34 -19.43
N SER A 190 -12.91 -17.74 -20.65
CA SER A 190 -13.39 -17.05 -21.85
C SER A 190 -14.92 -17.13 -21.88
N SER A 191 -15.59 -16.06 -21.46
CA SER A 191 -16.98 -15.86 -21.82
C SER A 191 -16.96 -15.55 -23.31
N LYS A 192 -17.39 -16.49 -24.15
CA LYS A 192 -17.88 -16.11 -25.48
C LYS A 192 -18.95 -15.05 -25.21
N CYS A 193 -18.71 -13.81 -25.64
CA CYS A 193 -19.80 -12.85 -25.77
C CYS A 193 -20.90 -13.57 -26.56
N LYS A 194 -22.05 -13.77 -25.93
CA LYS A 194 -23.25 -14.29 -26.58
C LYS A 194 -24.08 -13.11 -27.03
#